data_AF-A0A645DRY5-F1
#
_entry.id   AF-A0A645DRY5-F1
#
_cell.length_a   1.000
_cell.length_b   1.000
_cell.length_c   1.000
_cell.angle_alpha   90.00
_cell.angle_beta   90.00
_cell.angle_gamma   90.00
#
_symmetry.space_group_name_H-M   'P 1'
#
loop_
_entity.id
_entity.type
_entity.pdbx_description
1 polymer ?
#
loop_
_entity_poly.entity_id
_entity_poly.type
_entity_poly.pdbx_seq_one_letter_code
_entity_poly.pdbx_strand_id
1 'polypeptide(L)' 'MKKKLHAYGIETSPGNSGMFEGKGITAFFNWDGETNLVIEIKDRPLDTYCGQVSGKLKAFMRECQGF' A
#
# COMPACT_ATOMS: atom_id res chain seq x y z
N MET A 1 -7.07 -7.67 4.38
CA MET A 1 -6.20 -6.59 3.85
C MET A 1 -6.69 -5.18 4.24
N LYS A 2 -7.88 -4.74 3.83
CA LYS A 2 -8.41 -3.38 4.11
C LYS A 2 -8.40 -2.96 5.59
N LYS A 3 -8.88 -3.83 6.50
CA LYS A 3 -8.82 -3.59 7.96
C LYS A 3 -7.39 -3.35 8.49
N LYS A 4 -6.39 -4.02 7.92
CA LYS A 4 -4.99 -3.84 8.32
C LYS A 4 -4.41 -2.54 7.74
N LEU A 5 -4.73 -2.18 6.50
CA LEU A 5 -4.34 -0.89 5.91
C LEU A 5 -4.87 0.29 6.76
N HIS A 6 -6.14 0.21 7.16
CA HIS A 6 -6.74 1.20 8.06
C HIS A 6 -6.05 1.27 9.43
N ALA A 7 -5.62 0.13 9.98
CA ALA A 7 -4.84 0.09 11.23
C ALA A 7 -3.45 0.72 11.10
N TYR A 8 -2.87 0.74 9.90
CA TYR A 8 -1.62 1.45 9.61
C TYR A 8 -1.82 2.94 9.29
N GLY A 9 -3.04 3.47 9.45
CA GLY A 9 -3.38 4.87 9.17
C GLY A 9 -3.56 5.17 7.69
N ILE A 10 -3.74 4.13 6.86
CA ILE A 10 -3.96 4.26 5.42
C ILE A 10 -5.46 4.14 5.19
N GLU A 11 -6.12 5.27 4.92
CA GLU A 11 -7.53 5.27 4.49
C GLU A 11 -7.63 4.65 3.10
N THR A 12 -8.47 3.61 2.98
CA THR A 12 -8.70 2.94 1.71
C THR A 12 -10.10 3.27 1.22
N SER A 13 -10.21 3.84 0.02
CA SER A 13 -11.50 4.04 -0.62
C SER A 13 -12.26 2.70 -0.76
N PRO A 14 -13.60 2.69 -0.65
CA PRO A 14 -14.41 1.49 -0.84
C PRO A 14 -14.31 1.04 -2.30
N GLY A 15 -13.35 0.16 -2.59
CA GLY A 15 -13.12 -0.32 -3.95
C GLY A 15 -11.98 -1.32 -4.03
N ASN A 16 -11.78 -1.83 -5.24
CA ASN A 16 -10.62 -2.62 -5.61
C ASN A 16 -9.42 -1.73 -5.95
N SER A 17 -9.64 -0.43 -6.13
CA SER A 17 -8.61 0.59 -6.31
C SER A 17 -8.82 1.76 -5.34
N GLY A 18 -7.78 2.55 -5.16
CA GLY A 18 -7.84 3.75 -4.34
C GLY A 18 -6.49 4.43 -4.20
N MET A 19 -6.48 5.53 -3.47
CA MET A 19 -5.25 6.27 -3.15
C MET A 19 -4.86 6.01 -1.70
N PHE A 20 -3.56 5.89 -1.46
CA PHE A 20 -2.92 5.82 -0.17
C PHE A 20 -2.11 7.08 0.02
N GLU A 21 -2.37 7.80 1.10
CA GLU A 21 -1.57 8.95 1.50
C GLU A 21 -1.11 8.78 2.94
N GLY A 22 0.17 9.00 3.19
CA GLY A 22 0.72 8.90 4.53
C GLY A 22 2.20 9.18 4.56
N LYS A 23 2.64 9.93 5.59
CA LYS A 23 4.06 10.30 5.79
C LYS A 23 4.71 10.91 4.54
N GLY A 24 3.96 11.71 3.77
CA GLY A 24 4.43 12.37 2.55
C GLY A 24 4.53 11.46 1.31
N ILE A 25 4.10 10.20 1.39
CA ILE A 25 4.03 9.30 0.25
C ILE A 25 2.58 9.28 -0.24
N THR A 26 2.39 9.52 -1.53
CA THR A 26 1.10 9.34 -2.22
C THR A 26 1.26 8.21 -3.23
N ALA A 27 0.43 7.18 -3.11
CA ALA A 27 0.43 6.02 -4.00
C ALA A 27 -0.98 5.62 -4.38
N PHE A 28 -1.17 5.16 -5.62
CA PHE A 28 -2.40 4.49 -6.02
C PHE A 28 -2.25 2.99 -5.90
N PHE A 29 -3.30 2.32 -5.46
CA PHE A 29 -3.38 0.88 -5.55
C PHE A 29 -4.52 0.44 -6.45
N ASN A 30 -4.33 -0.71 -7.07
CA ASN A 30 -5.35 -1.42 -7.80
C ASN A 30 -5.20 -2.92 -7.55
N TRP A 31 -6.28 -3.56 -7.16
CA TRP A 31 -6.38 -4.98 -6.89
C TRP A 31 -7.38 -5.57 -7.87
N ASP A 32 -6.99 -6.61 -8.59
CA ASP A 32 -7.88 -7.31 -9.52
C ASP A 32 -9.06 -8.04 -8.84
N GLY A 33 -9.06 -8.15 -7.52
CA GLY A 33 -10.06 -8.87 -6.74
C GLY A 33 -9.74 -10.36 -6.54
N GLU A 34 -8.61 -10.83 -7.06
CA GLU A 34 -8.18 -12.22 -7.01
C GLU A 34 -6.76 -12.35 -6.44
N THR A 35 -5.73 -11.99 -7.21
CA THR A 35 -4.33 -12.25 -6.84
C THR A 35 -3.38 -11.09 -7.08
N ASN A 36 -3.67 -10.19 -8.02
CA ASN A 36 -2.74 -9.14 -8.43
C ASN A 36 -3.05 -7.82 -7.75
N LEU A 37 -2.15 -7.39 -6.88
CA LEU A 37 -2.13 -6.06 -6.28
C LEU A 37 -1.02 -5.23 -6.93
N VAL A 38 -1.42 -4.17 -7.64
CA VAL A 38 -0.51 -3.17 -8.21
C VAL A 38 -0.52 -1.95 -7.30
N ILE A 39 0.66 -1.45 -6.93
CA ILE A 39 0.84 -0.22 -6.16
C ILE A 39 1.78 0.69 -6.94
N GLU A 40 1.28 1.87 -7.32
CA GLU A 40 2.00 2.88 -8.06
C GLU A 40 2.27 4.09 -7.15
N ILE A 41 3.55 4.37 -6.87
CA ILE A 41 3.94 5.53 -6.07
C ILE A 41 3.95 6.76 -6.99
N LYS A 42 3.09 7.74 -6.73
CA LYS A 42 3.01 9.00 -7.50
C LYS A 42 3.94 10.05 -6.93
N ASP A 43 3.93 10.20 -5.61
CA ASP A 43 4.75 11.17 -4.92
C ASP A 43 5.46 10.51 -3.73
N ARG A 44 6.69 10.94 -3.50
CA ARG A 44 7.48 10.52 -2.35
C ARG A 44 8.50 11.59 -1.99
N PRO A 45 8.86 11.69 -0.69
CA PRO A 45 9.98 12.52 -0.27
C PRO A 45 11.30 12.05 -0.91
N LEU A 46 12.20 12.97 -1.22
CA LEU A 46 13.48 12.68 -1.89
C LEU A 46 14.42 11.79 -1.06
N ASP A 47 14.30 11.85 0.27
CA ASP A 47 15.02 11.01 1.23
C ASP A 47 14.40 9.59 1.35
N THR A 48 13.22 9.37 0.78
CA THR A 48 12.53 8.09 0.81
C THR A 48 13.00 7.20 -0.35
N TYR A 49 13.84 6.23 -0.01
CA TYR A 49 14.31 5.22 -0.96
C TYR A 49 13.20 4.22 -1.31
N CYS A 50 12.91 4.00 -2.60
CA CYS A 50 11.84 3.08 -3.00
C CYS A 50 12.11 1.61 -2.65
N GLY A 51 13.36 1.22 -2.39
CA GLY A 51 13.66 -0.09 -1.80
C GLY A 51 13.12 -0.25 -0.37
N GLN A 52 13.13 0.82 0.44
CA GLN A 52 12.52 0.78 1.78
C GLN A 52 11.00 0.67 1.69
N VAL A 53 10.38 1.39 0.76
CA VAL A 53 8.92 1.36 0.54
C VAL A 53 8.48 -0.04 0.07
N SER A 54 9.13 -0.58 -0.95
CA SER A 54 8.84 -1.92 -1.46
C SER A 54 9.11 -3.01 -0.42
N GLY A 55 10.16 -2.88 0.40
CA GLY A 55 10.44 -3.78 1.52
C GLY A 55 9.33 -3.80 2.56
N LYS A 56 8.86 -2.63 3.00
CA LYS A 56 7.73 -2.52 3.94
C LYS A 56 6.42 -3.07 3.36
N LEU A 57 6.15 -2.81 2.08
CA LEU A 57 4.98 -3.36 1.39
C LEU A 57 5.04 -4.88 1.30
N LYS A 58 6.20 -5.46 0.96
CA LYS A 58 6.39 -6.93 0.96
C LYS A 58 6.19 -7.53 2.34
N ALA A 59 6.71 -6.89 3.40
CA ALA A 59 6.50 -7.33 4.77
C ALA A 59 5.01 -7.30 5.14
N PHE A 60 4.31 -6.21 4.81
CA PHE A 60 2.87 -6.09 5.00
C PHE A 60 2.06 -7.16 4.25
N MET A 61 2.43 -7.48 3.01
CA MET A 61 1.77 -8.54 2.24
C MET A 61 1.96 -9.91 2.90
N ARG A 62 3.16 -10.21 3.42
CA ARG A 62 3.40 -11.43 4.20
C ARG A 62 2.56 -11.47 5.47
N GLU A 63 2.42 -10.36 6.19
CA GLU A 63 1.52 -10.26 7.35
C GLU A 63 0.04 -10.43 6.97
N CYS A 64 -0.36 -10.01 5.77
CA CYS A 64 -1.73 -10.20 5.27
C CYS A 64 -2.00 -11.62 4.80
N GLN A 65 -0.98 -12.32 4.29
CA GLN A 65 -1.09 -13.71 3.85
C GLN A 65 -1.32 -14.69 5.00
N GLY A 66 -1.13 -14.26 6.26
CA GLY A 66 -1.58 -14.94 7.47
C GLY A 66 -1.51 -16.46 7.37
N PHE A 67 -0.37 -17.04 7.74
CA PHE A 67 -0.38 -18.45 8.14
C PHE A 67 -1.40 -18.65 9.27
#